data_AF-A0A8X7CLC1-F1
#
_entry.id   AF-A0A8X7CLC1-F1
#
_cell.length_a   1.000
_cell.length_b   1.000
_cell.length_c   1.000
_cell.angle_alpha   90.00
_cell.angle_beta   90.00
_cell.angle_gamma   90.00
#
_symmetry.space_group_name_H-M   'P 1'
#
loop_
_entity.id
_entity.type
_entity.pdbx_description
1 polymer ?
#
loop_
_entity_poly.entity_id
_entity_poly.type
_entity_poly.pdbx_seq_one_letter_code
_entity_poly.pdbx_strand_id
1 'polypeptide(L)'
;MISGPMIIGYVLFSALLILISLFLIFLGQENFDGEGRSEVNQSPQPANDAKSLLQFALFNFRESLDKYEMLRTRDGSIRGSIKLIESLKTKKGKSKKGKDTSDWTWKELADMVKYTKSPLLASLLKFEAPELNKLALECFVAIMRYMGDYPMTKNQSEVDCVYTILVTCHKYPQLRDEVYCQLMKQTTNNKSPKPDSCQRGWRLFSIVVAYFECSDALKPYLFKYLETAAYDKRRAYHGTAMVCLQNLRKTFKYGGRKNVPSIEEISAISAGRNSKRQIYRLPGGTERVINTKSTTVVQDIIEEICTILNVRNQLEMEEFSLYCIVEGVFLRTFSD
;
A
#
# COMPACT_ATOMS: atom_id res chain seq x y z
N MET A 1 -6.00 -46.95 -7.50
CA MET A 1 -5.73 -45.64 -6.87
C MET A 1 -4.67 -44.98 -7.72
N ILE A 2 -5.06 -43.93 -8.46
CA ILE A 2 -4.16 -43.25 -9.41
C ILE A 2 -3.35 -42.26 -8.57
N SER A 3 -2.18 -42.68 -8.13
CA SER A 3 -1.18 -41.87 -7.45
C SER A 3 -0.28 -41.23 -8.51
N GLY A 4 -0.62 -39.99 -8.88
CA GLY A 4 0.19 -39.18 -9.77
C GLY A 4 -0.26 -37.71 -9.68
N PRO A 5 0.67 -36.74 -9.81
CA PRO A 5 0.35 -35.32 -9.68
C PRO A 5 -0.68 -34.91 -10.72
N MET A 6 -1.74 -34.25 -10.27
CA MET A 6 -2.88 -33.89 -11.09
C MET A 6 -2.58 -32.59 -11.88
N ILE A 7 -2.44 -32.73 -13.20
CA ILE A 7 -1.94 -31.69 -14.12
C ILE A 7 -3.02 -30.65 -14.44
N ILE A 8 -2.82 -29.39 -14.01
CA ILE A 8 -3.68 -28.25 -14.38
C ILE A 8 -2.93 -27.36 -15.38
N GLY A 9 -3.40 -27.31 -16.63
CA GLY A 9 -2.76 -26.61 -17.75
C GLY A 9 -3.32 -25.20 -18.04
N TYR A 10 -2.51 -24.32 -18.62
CA TYR A 10 -2.86 -22.91 -18.87
C TYR A 10 -2.35 -22.40 -20.23
N VAL A 11 -2.89 -21.35 -20.86
CA VAL A 11 -2.32 -20.71 -22.08
C VAL A 11 -2.26 -19.17 -21.91
N LEU A 12 -1.08 -18.53 -22.00
CA LEU A 12 -0.96 -17.07 -22.25
C LEU A 12 0.17 -16.70 -23.22
N PHE A 13 -0.22 -15.93 -24.21
CA PHE A 13 0.59 -15.07 -25.06
C PHE A 13 0.90 -13.76 -24.31
N SER A 14 1.96 -13.71 -23.49
CA SER A 14 2.63 -12.45 -23.09
C SER A 14 3.96 -12.64 -22.32
N ALA A 15 4.51 -13.86 -22.23
CA ALA A 15 5.64 -14.17 -21.33
C ALA A 15 7.04 -13.86 -21.90
N LEU A 16 7.17 -13.33 -23.13
CA LEU A 16 8.48 -13.16 -23.77
C LEU A 16 9.37 -12.07 -23.12
N LEU A 17 8.79 -11.18 -22.30
CA LEU A 17 9.55 -10.16 -21.54
C LEU A 17 10.07 -10.67 -20.18
N ILE A 18 9.66 -11.86 -19.73
CA ILE A 18 10.02 -12.40 -18.41
C ILE A 18 11.43 -13.04 -18.42
N LEU A 19 11.92 -13.49 -19.57
CA LEU A 19 13.17 -14.25 -19.66
C LEU A 19 14.44 -13.38 -19.62
N ILE A 20 14.37 -12.08 -19.96
CA ILE A 20 15.56 -11.23 -20.01
C ILE A 20 15.92 -10.66 -18.61
N SER A 21 14.96 -10.54 -17.70
CA SER A 21 15.21 -9.96 -16.37
C SER A 21 15.71 -10.97 -15.32
N LEU A 22 15.45 -12.27 -15.51
CA LEU A 22 15.91 -13.33 -14.60
C LEU A 22 17.43 -13.55 -14.64
N PHE A 23 18.10 -13.15 -15.74
CA PHE A 23 19.57 -13.29 -15.86
C PHE A 23 20.35 -12.24 -15.05
N LEU A 24 19.72 -11.13 -14.66
CA LEU A 24 20.40 -10.05 -13.90
C LEU A 24 20.21 -10.16 -12.37
N ILE A 25 19.31 -11.01 -11.89
CA ILE A 25 19.03 -11.17 -10.46
C ILE A 25 19.95 -12.21 -9.80
N PHE A 26 20.50 -13.15 -10.59
CA PHE A 26 21.27 -14.29 -10.06
C PHE A 26 22.74 -13.98 -9.70
N LEU A 27 23.24 -12.76 -9.93
CA LEU A 27 24.62 -12.37 -9.61
C LEU A 27 24.77 -11.50 -8.34
N GLY A 28 23.70 -11.36 -7.54
CA GLY A 28 23.63 -10.30 -6.52
C GLY A 28 23.39 -10.68 -5.07
N GLN A 29 23.34 -11.95 -4.67
CA GLN A 29 23.10 -12.32 -3.26
C GLN A 29 24.15 -13.28 -2.72
N GLU A 30 25.09 -12.74 -1.94
CA GLU A 30 25.86 -13.48 -0.95
C GLU A 30 25.11 -13.53 0.40
N ASN A 31 25.41 -14.60 1.14
CA ASN A 31 24.77 -15.13 2.33
C ASN A 31 24.66 -14.16 3.52
N PHE A 32 23.60 -14.33 4.31
CA PHE A 32 23.63 -14.03 5.74
C PHE A 32 22.72 -15.01 6.51
N ASP A 33 23.35 -15.94 7.22
CA ASP A 33 22.74 -16.83 8.20
C ASP A 33 22.82 -16.20 9.61
N GLY A 34 21.88 -16.58 10.50
CA GLY A 34 22.21 -16.75 11.93
C GLY A 34 21.46 -15.91 12.98
N GLU A 35 20.46 -16.56 13.59
CA GLU A 35 20.07 -16.59 15.02
C GLU A 35 19.57 -15.36 15.81
N GLY A 36 18.57 -15.62 16.67
CA GLY A 36 18.30 -14.83 17.88
C GLY A 36 16.81 -14.63 18.23
N ARG A 37 16.13 -15.68 18.75
CA ARG A 37 14.78 -15.57 19.33
C ARG A 37 14.90 -15.09 20.77
N SER A 38 14.16 -14.05 21.16
CA SER A 38 14.02 -13.64 22.56
C SER A 38 12.58 -13.21 22.85
N GLU A 39 11.94 -13.93 23.77
CA GLU A 39 10.64 -13.58 24.36
C GLU A 39 10.79 -12.36 25.27
N VAL A 40 9.91 -11.37 25.12
CA VAL A 40 9.83 -10.24 26.06
C VAL A 40 8.40 -10.10 26.59
N ASN A 41 8.32 -10.20 27.91
CA ASN A 41 7.15 -10.07 28.78
C ASN A 41 6.24 -8.87 28.45
N GLN A 42 4.93 -9.15 28.37
CA GLN A 42 3.88 -8.14 28.30
C GLN A 42 3.65 -7.51 29.68
N SER A 43 3.81 -6.19 29.77
CA SER A 43 3.25 -5.37 30.85
C SER A 43 1.93 -4.73 30.40
N PRO A 44 1.03 -4.35 31.33
CA PRO A 44 -0.37 -4.05 31.02
C PRO A 44 -0.49 -2.73 30.23
N GLN A 45 -1.03 -2.81 29.01
CA GLN A 45 -1.24 -1.66 28.14
C GLN A 45 -2.42 -0.78 28.61
N PRO A 46 -2.22 0.53 28.85
CA PRO A 46 -3.30 1.44 29.15
C PRO A 46 -4.13 1.80 27.89
N ALA A 47 -5.45 1.72 28.04
CA ALA A 47 -6.54 2.29 27.24
C ALA A 47 -6.22 2.95 25.87
N ASN A 48 -6.50 2.22 24.78
CA ASN A 48 -6.94 2.70 23.46
C ASN A 48 -6.30 4.01 22.95
N ASP A 49 -4.99 3.98 22.72
CA ASP A 49 -4.25 5.06 22.05
C ASP A 49 -4.72 5.15 20.57
N ALA A 50 -5.52 6.16 20.25
CA ALA A 50 -6.18 6.30 18.95
C ALA A 50 -5.18 6.64 17.83
N LYS A 51 -4.50 5.61 17.31
CA LYS A 51 -3.61 5.68 16.15
C LYS A 51 -4.32 6.36 14.97
N SER A 52 -3.84 7.54 14.58
CA SER A 52 -4.39 8.31 13.45
C SER A 52 -3.27 8.90 12.60
N LEU A 53 -3.56 9.21 11.33
CA LEU A 53 -2.60 9.90 10.46
C LEU A 53 -2.14 11.24 11.07
N LEU A 54 -3.04 11.95 11.77
CA LEU A 54 -2.69 13.19 12.47
C LEU A 54 -1.67 12.93 13.57
N GLN A 55 -1.85 11.87 14.36
CA GLN A 55 -0.86 11.50 15.37
C GLN A 55 0.48 11.17 14.72
N PHE A 56 0.50 10.38 13.64
CA PHE A 56 1.74 10.07 12.92
C PHE A 56 2.42 11.33 12.37
N ALA A 57 1.66 12.22 11.72
CA ALA A 57 2.15 13.47 11.16
C ALA A 57 2.79 14.38 12.22
N LEU A 58 2.15 14.49 13.39
CA LEU A 58 2.67 15.27 14.52
C LEU A 58 4.05 14.83 14.98
N PHE A 59 4.48 13.59 14.73
CA PHE A 59 5.79 13.10 15.15
C PHE A 59 6.79 12.92 14.02
N ASN A 60 6.31 12.78 12.78
CA ASN A 60 7.16 12.33 11.67
C ASN A 60 7.17 13.31 10.49
N PHE A 61 6.19 14.22 10.38
CA PHE A 61 6.17 15.17 9.27
C PHE A 61 7.16 16.29 9.50
N ARG A 62 7.88 16.67 8.43
CA ARG A 62 8.85 17.76 8.38
C ARG A 62 8.31 19.03 9.01
N GLU A 63 7.12 19.48 8.62
CA GLU A 63 6.52 20.72 9.16
C GLU A 63 6.35 20.67 10.68
N SER A 64 5.96 19.51 11.22
CA SER A 64 5.87 19.30 12.66
C SER A 64 7.24 19.35 13.31
N LEU A 65 8.22 18.60 12.78
CA LEU A 65 9.59 18.55 13.29
C LEU A 65 10.25 19.93 13.29
N ASP A 66 10.15 20.66 12.19
CA ASP A 66 10.76 21.99 12.06
C ASP A 66 10.13 22.99 13.05
N LYS A 67 8.80 22.94 13.25
CA LYS A 67 8.12 23.76 14.26
C LYS A 67 8.54 23.37 15.69
N TYR A 68 8.78 22.08 15.98
CA TYR A 68 9.33 21.68 17.28
C TYR A 68 10.79 22.06 17.47
N GLU A 69 11.62 21.97 16.43
CA GLU A 69 13.01 22.46 16.45
C GLU A 69 13.04 23.96 16.75
N MET A 70 12.20 24.76 16.09
CA MET A 70 12.04 26.20 16.38
C MET A 70 11.55 26.49 17.81
N LEU A 71 10.72 25.61 18.39
CA LEU A 71 10.30 25.72 19.79
C LEU A 71 11.40 25.30 20.78
N ARG A 72 12.30 24.40 20.38
CA ARG A 72 13.42 23.91 21.19
C ARG A 72 14.56 24.94 21.31
N THR A 73 14.62 25.93 20.42
CA THR A 73 15.73 26.91 20.33
C THR A 73 15.59 28.17 21.21
N ARG A 74 15.32 28.05 22.52
CA ARG A 74 15.53 29.18 23.46
C ARG A 74 16.09 28.83 24.86
N ASP A 75 15.93 27.61 25.35
CA ASP A 75 16.49 27.19 26.66
C ASP A 75 16.77 25.67 26.76
N GLY A 76 16.62 24.93 25.65
CA GLY A 76 16.89 23.48 25.60
C GLY A 76 15.87 22.60 26.33
N SER A 77 14.75 23.12 26.85
CA SER A 77 13.77 22.34 27.59
C SER A 77 12.83 21.53 26.69
N ILE A 78 12.75 20.21 26.90
CA ILE A 78 11.89 19.27 26.16
C ILE A 78 10.47 19.35 26.75
N ARG A 79 9.54 20.03 26.07
CA ARG A 79 8.15 20.17 26.57
C ARG A 79 7.03 20.05 25.52
N GLY A 80 7.34 19.89 24.23
CA GLY A 80 6.37 20.13 23.14
C GLY A 80 5.35 19.03 22.88
N SER A 81 5.78 17.79 22.68
CA SER A 81 4.92 16.70 22.18
C SER A 81 3.99 16.10 23.24
N ILE A 82 4.47 15.94 24.48
CA ILE A 82 3.65 15.48 25.61
C ILE A 82 2.53 16.48 25.91
N LYS A 83 2.85 17.78 25.97
CA LYS A 83 1.88 18.84 26.22
C LYS A 83 0.84 18.99 25.13
N LEU A 84 1.19 18.80 23.85
CA LEU A 84 0.21 18.90 22.78
C LEU A 84 -0.80 17.75 22.85
N ILE A 85 -0.33 16.51 23.05
CA ILE A 85 -1.23 15.35 23.23
C ILE A 85 -2.07 15.52 24.49
N GLU A 86 -1.50 16.03 25.58
CA GLU A 86 -2.21 16.34 26.82
C GLU A 86 -3.25 17.48 26.64
N SER A 87 -2.92 18.52 25.88
CA SER A 87 -3.83 19.63 25.50
C SER A 87 -4.97 19.15 24.58
N LEU A 88 -4.69 18.22 23.66
CA LEU A 88 -5.68 17.57 22.80
C LEU A 88 -6.61 16.63 23.60
N LYS A 89 -6.09 15.95 24.64
CA LYS A 89 -6.90 15.14 25.58
C LYS A 89 -7.77 16.00 26.50
N THR A 90 -7.35 17.23 26.84
CA THR A 90 -8.04 18.10 27.81
C THR A 90 -9.01 19.13 27.21
N LYS A 91 -8.91 19.49 25.92
CA LYS A 91 -9.81 20.46 25.25
C LYS A 91 -11.25 19.97 24.95
N LYS A 92 -11.81 19.06 25.77
CA LYS A 92 -13.27 18.77 25.82
C LYS A 92 -14.05 19.72 26.75
N GLY A 93 -13.38 20.72 27.34
CA GLY A 93 -13.99 21.72 28.23
C GLY A 93 -13.55 23.15 27.91
N LYS A 94 -14.52 24.06 27.94
CA LYS A 94 -14.52 25.53 27.70
C LYS A 94 -13.19 26.30 27.74
N SER A 95 -13.06 27.17 26.72
CA SER A 95 -12.03 28.21 26.52
C SER A 95 -11.85 29.16 27.72
N LYS A 96 -10.60 29.46 28.07
CA LYS A 96 -10.20 30.71 28.73
C LYS A 96 -9.01 31.34 28.00
N LYS A 97 -9.14 32.64 27.75
CA LYS A 97 -8.21 33.56 27.09
C LYS A 97 -6.89 33.63 27.86
N GLY A 98 -5.81 33.15 27.25
CA GLY A 98 -4.43 33.39 27.63
C GLY A 98 -3.60 33.57 26.37
N LYS A 99 -2.81 34.64 26.31
CA LYS A 99 -1.96 35.01 25.16
C LYS A 99 -0.71 34.09 25.17
N ASP A 100 -0.84 32.88 24.64
CA ASP A 100 0.26 31.92 24.50
C ASP A 100 0.72 31.83 23.04
N THR A 101 2.00 32.07 22.83
CA THR A 101 2.69 32.22 21.53
C THR A 101 3.02 30.89 20.83
N SER A 102 2.24 29.82 21.05
CA SER A 102 2.63 28.46 20.68
C SER A 102 1.47 27.46 20.48
N ASP A 103 0.27 27.91 20.13
CA ASP A 103 -0.85 27.00 19.89
C ASP A 103 -1.07 26.77 18.39
N TRP A 104 -0.73 25.55 17.91
CA TRP A 104 -1.18 25.07 16.61
C TRP A 104 -2.69 25.28 16.48
N THR A 105 -3.14 25.89 15.39
CA THR A 105 -4.59 25.95 15.15
C THR A 105 -5.10 24.59 14.70
N TRP A 106 -6.33 24.23 15.06
CA TRP A 106 -6.97 23.01 14.56
C TRP A 106 -6.99 22.96 13.03
N LYS A 107 -7.05 24.12 12.37
CA LYS A 107 -6.98 24.26 10.93
C LYS A 107 -5.62 23.81 10.39
N GLU A 108 -4.52 24.31 10.96
CA GLU A 108 -3.15 23.89 10.57
C GLU A 108 -2.94 22.38 10.76
N LEU A 109 -3.37 21.84 11.92
CA LEU A 109 -3.29 20.41 12.20
C LEU A 109 -4.05 19.58 11.16
N ALA A 110 -5.27 19.99 10.82
CA ALA A 110 -6.06 19.32 9.79
C ALA A 110 -5.45 19.47 8.39
N ASP A 111 -4.88 20.63 8.08
CA ASP A 111 -4.26 20.94 6.78
C ASP A 111 -3.05 20.04 6.50
N MET A 112 -2.30 19.61 7.53
CA MET A 112 -1.19 18.66 7.36
C MET A 112 -1.64 17.31 6.77
N VAL A 113 -2.81 16.81 7.18
CA VAL A 113 -3.22 15.42 6.90
C VAL A 113 -4.41 15.28 5.96
N LYS A 114 -5.06 16.39 5.58
CA LYS A 114 -6.15 16.37 4.61
C LYS A 114 -5.69 16.73 3.21
N TYR A 115 -6.55 16.45 2.24
CA TYR A 115 -6.36 16.77 0.83
C TYR A 115 -5.88 18.21 0.59
N THR A 116 -4.93 18.35 -0.32
CA THR A 116 -4.52 19.63 -0.88
C THR A 116 -4.73 19.64 -2.39
N LYS A 117 -5.17 20.80 -2.91
CA LYS A 117 -5.31 21.07 -4.35
C LYS A 117 -4.01 21.52 -5.01
N SER A 118 -3.02 21.90 -4.21
CA SER A 118 -1.74 22.43 -4.69
C SER A 118 -0.65 21.38 -4.52
N PRO A 119 0.32 21.30 -5.46
CA PRO A 119 1.52 20.48 -5.29
C PRO A 119 2.22 20.78 -3.97
N LEU A 120 2.82 19.75 -3.37
CA LEU A 120 3.69 19.93 -2.21
C LEU A 120 4.96 20.70 -2.62
N LEU A 121 5.48 21.51 -1.70
CA LEU A 121 6.74 22.24 -1.88
C LEU A 121 7.93 21.49 -1.28
N ALA A 122 7.67 20.59 -0.33
CA ALA A 122 8.64 19.67 0.25
C ALA A 122 7.93 18.34 0.58
N SER A 123 8.70 17.26 0.70
CA SER A 123 8.20 15.97 1.17
C SER A 123 7.53 16.09 2.54
N LEU A 124 6.52 15.25 2.79
CA LEU A 124 5.85 15.20 4.09
C LEU A 124 6.83 14.72 5.16
N LEU A 125 7.62 13.68 4.89
CA LEU A 125 8.68 13.17 5.75
C LEU A 125 10.01 13.91 5.53
N LYS A 126 10.86 13.95 6.56
CA LYS A 126 12.21 14.53 6.47
C LYS A 126 13.18 13.47 5.93
N PHE A 127 13.86 13.79 4.83
CA PHE A 127 14.91 12.95 4.25
C PHE A 127 16.26 13.67 4.35
N GLU A 128 17.33 12.91 4.62
CA GLU A 128 18.70 13.44 4.66
C GLU A 128 19.21 13.79 3.25
N ALA A 129 18.93 12.91 2.28
CA ALA A 129 19.34 13.10 0.89
C ALA A 129 18.36 14.02 0.14
N PRO A 130 18.82 15.17 -0.43
CA PRO A 130 17.96 16.09 -1.17
C PRO A 130 17.26 15.47 -2.38
N GLU A 131 17.88 14.49 -3.03
CA GLU A 131 17.30 13.78 -4.17
C GLU A 131 16.01 13.03 -3.81
N LEU A 132 15.93 12.46 -2.61
CA LEU A 132 14.71 11.78 -2.15
C LEU A 132 13.55 12.77 -1.98
N ASN A 133 13.83 14.01 -1.54
CA ASN A 133 12.81 15.05 -1.48
C ASN A 133 12.28 15.40 -2.88
N LYS A 134 13.15 15.50 -3.88
CA LYS A 134 12.72 15.74 -5.26
C LYS A 134 11.83 14.61 -5.80
N LEU A 135 12.26 13.36 -5.64
CA LEU A 135 11.50 12.19 -6.06
C LEU A 135 10.16 12.06 -5.32
N ALA A 136 10.11 12.41 -4.03
CA ALA A 136 8.86 12.47 -3.27
C ALA A 136 7.86 13.48 -3.87
N LEU A 137 8.34 14.64 -4.32
CA LEU A 137 7.51 15.65 -4.97
C LEU A 137 7.03 15.19 -6.36
N GLU A 138 7.88 14.49 -7.11
CA GLU A 138 7.51 13.87 -8.38
C GLU A 138 6.42 12.80 -8.19
N CYS A 139 6.53 11.95 -7.18
CA CYS A 139 5.48 11.01 -6.79
C CYS A 139 4.18 11.74 -6.42
N PHE A 140 4.25 12.83 -5.67
CA PHE A 140 3.04 13.59 -5.32
C PHE A 140 2.35 14.17 -6.55
N VAL A 141 3.11 14.73 -7.49
CA VAL A 141 2.56 15.23 -8.76
C VAL A 141 1.96 14.08 -9.58
N ALA A 142 2.60 12.91 -9.61
CA ALA A 142 2.04 11.73 -10.27
C ALA A 142 0.71 11.28 -9.63
N ILE A 143 0.60 11.31 -8.29
CA ILE A 143 -0.66 11.07 -7.57
C ILE A 143 -1.72 12.09 -7.99
N MET A 144 -1.39 13.38 -7.98
CA MET A 144 -2.35 14.43 -8.36
C MET A 144 -2.80 14.31 -9.83
N ARG A 145 -1.89 14.00 -10.76
CA ARG A 145 -2.22 13.75 -12.17
C ARG A 145 -3.13 12.54 -12.33
N TYR A 146 -2.80 11.44 -11.65
CA TYR A 146 -3.64 10.25 -11.63
C TYR A 146 -5.02 10.52 -11.00
N MET A 147 -5.15 11.47 -10.10
CA MET A 147 -6.44 11.88 -9.51
C MET A 147 -7.17 12.96 -10.33
N GLY A 148 -6.56 13.47 -11.39
CA GLY A 148 -7.12 14.58 -12.19
C GLY A 148 -7.03 15.95 -11.54
N ASP A 149 -6.34 16.05 -10.40
CA ASP A 149 -6.13 17.29 -9.63
C ASP A 149 -5.00 18.16 -10.18
N TYR A 150 -4.18 17.62 -11.08
CA TYR A 150 -3.08 18.32 -11.73
C TYR A 150 -3.04 18.00 -13.23
N PRO A 151 -2.72 18.97 -14.11
CA PRO A 151 -2.68 18.73 -15.54
C PRO A 151 -1.65 17.65 -15.92
N MET A 152 -2.07 16.76 -16.80
CA MET A 152 -1.24 15.74 -17.42
C MET A 152 -0.29 16.40 -18.43
N THR A 153 0.96 15.92 -18.52
CA THR A 153 1.87 16.40 -19.59
C THR A 153 1.48 15.80 -20.94
N LYS A 154 1.96 16.39 -22.03
CA LYS A 154 1.68 15.89 -23.38
C LYS A 154 2.10 14.41 -23.49
N ASN A 155 1.19 13.57 -24.01
CA ASN A 155 1.36 12.12 -24.17
C ASN A 155 1.53 11.31 -22.87
N GLN A 156 1.34 11.91 -21.69
CA GLN A 156 1.33 11.16 -20.44
C GLN A 156 -0.08 10.61 -20.17
N SER A 157 -0.14 9.39 -19.67
CA SER A 157 -1.35 8.67 -19.29
C SER A 157 -1.42 8.41 -17.79
N GLU A 158 -2.56 7.92 -17.31
CA GLU A 158 -2.70 7.44 -15.93
C GLU A 158 -1.73 6.30 -15.62
N VAL A 159 -1.46 5.45 -16.62
CA VAL A 159 -0.58 4.30 -16.52
C VAL A 159 0.85 4.76 -16.24
N ASP A 160 1.32 5.82 -16.92
CA ASP A 160 2.64 6.41 -16.68
C ASP A 160 2.77 6.97 -15.26
N CYS A 161 1.69 7.54 -14.71
CA CYS A 161 1.67 8.01 -13.32
C CYS A 161 1.87 6.85 -12.33
N VAL A 162 1.18 5.72 -12.57
CA VAL A 162 1.34 4.51 -11.75
C VAL A 162 2.76 3.95 -11.87
N TYR A 163 3.30 3.81 -13.08
CA TYR A 163 4.67 3.35 -13.29
C TYR A 163 5.70 4.24 -12.58
N THR A 164 5.54 5.55 -12.67
CA THR A 164 6.42 6.53 -11.98
C THR A 164 6.48 6.24 -10.49
N ILE A 165 5.32 6.03 -9.85
CA ILE A 165 5.24 5.75 -8.41
C ILE A 165 5.84 4.37 -8.09
N LEU A 166 5.46 3.33 -8.83
CA LEU A 166 5.91 1.96 -8.54
C LEU A 166 7.42 1.79 -8.75
N VAL A 167 7.97 2.31 -9.86
CA VAL A 167 9.42 2.23 -10.13
C VAL A 167 10.21 3.02 -9.09
N THR A 168 9.74 4.21 -8.73
CA THR A 168 10.39 5.04 -7.70
C THR A 168 10.40 4.35 -6.34
N CYS A 169 9.27 3.82 -5.89
CA CYS A 169 9.16 3.09 -4.61
C CYS A 169 9.90 1.75 -4.60
N HIS A 170 10.08 1.13 -5.76
CA HIS A 170 10.90 -0.08 -5.90
C HIS A 170 12.39 0.26 -5.74
N LYS A 171 12.86 1.28 -6.45
CA LYS A 171 14.27 1.72 -6.43
C LYS A 171 14.68 2.38 -5.12
N TYR A 172 13.77 3.10 -4.47
CA TYR A 172 14.01 3.84 -3.22
C TYR A 172 12.98 3.46 -2.16
N PRO A 173 13.23 2.37 -1.39
CA PRO A 173 12.29 1.90 -0.36
C PRO A 173 11.91 2.94 0.70
N GLN A 174 12.79 3.91 0.97
CA GLN A 174 12.55 5.03 1.89
C GLN A 174 11.35 5.90 1.47
N LEU A 175 10.99 5.92 0.19
CA LEU A 175 9.86 6.70 -0.34
C LEU A 175 8.51 5.99 -0.17
N ARG A 176 8.47 4.72 0.25
CA ARG A 176 7.21 3.97 0.40
C ARG A 176 6.30 4.61 1.44
N ASP A 177 6.85 4.94 2.60
CA ASP A 177 6.09 5.59 3.68
C ASP A 177 5.62 7.00 3.29
N GLU A 178 6.44 7.74 2.55
CA GLU A 178 6.07 9.04 2.01
C GLU A 178 4.89 8.92 1.05
N VAL A 179 4.94 8.01 0.07
CA VAL A 179 3.83 7.77 -0.87
C VAL A 179 2.56 7.33 -0.13
N TYR A 180 2.68 6.49 0.91
CA TYR A 180 1.54 6.14 1.76
C TYR A 180 0.95 7.36 2.46
N CYS A 181 1.78 8.20 3.07
CA CYS A 181 1.33 9.43 3.72
C CYS A 181 0.65 10.38 2.72
N GLN A 182 1.21 10.54 1.52
CA GLN A 182 0.64 11.34 0.44
C GLN A 182 -0.72 10.80 -0.04
N LEU A 183 -0.87 9.49 -0.21
CA LEU A 183 -2.14 8.86 -0.59
C LEU A 183 -3.20 9.01 0.50
N MET A 184 -2.83 8.75 1.77
CA MET A 184 -3.74 8.95 2.90
C MET A 184 -4.14 10.42 3.02
N LYS A 185 -3.22 11.37 2.76
CA LYS A 185 -3.51 12.80 2.72
C LYS A 185 -4.55 13.12 1.63
N GLN A 186 -4.31 12.70 0.38
CA GLN A 186 -5.18 13.01 -0.75
C GLN A 186 -6.55 12.32 -0.70
N THR A 187 -6.70 11.25 0.08
CA THR A 187 -7.98 10.56 0.31
C THR A 187 -8.70 11.03 1.59
N THR A 188 -8.03 11.80 2.46
CA THR A 188 -8.62 12.36 3.68
C THR A 188 -9.33 13.67 3.42
N ASN A 189 -10.65 13.70 3.63
CA ASN A 189 -11.50 14.87 3.42
C ASN A 189 -11.24 15.55 2.07
N ASN A 190 -11.17 14.74 1.01
CA ASN A 190 -10.93 15.22 -0.34
C ASN A 190 -12.07 16.16 -0.78
N LYS A 191 -11.70 17.41 -1.09
CA LYS A 191 -12.58 18.50 -1.54
C LYS A 191 -12.22 18.96 -2.95
N SER A 192 -11.69 18.05 -3.76
CA SER A 192 -11.39 18.33 -5.16
C SER A 192 -12.65 18.81 -5.90
N PRO A 193 -12.52 19.79 -6.83
CA PRO A 193 -13.59 20.10 -7.76
C PRO A 193 -13.83 18.98 -8.79
N LYS A 194 -12.92 17.99 -8.89
CA LYS A 194 -13.08 16.81 -9.75
C LYS A 194 -13.85 15.72 -8.98
N PRO A 195 -15.03 15.31 -9.46
CA PRO A 195 -15.90 14.39 -8.71
C PRO A 195 -15.29 12.99 -8.52
N ASP A 196 -14.41 12.56 -9.42
CA ASP A 196 -13.75 11.26 -9.46
C ASP A 196 -12.40 11.23 -8.71
N SER A 197 -11.85 12.39 -8.31
CA SER A 197 -10.51 12.49 -7.71
C SER A 197 -10.33 11.53 -6.54
N CYS A 198 -11.20 11.58 -5.54
CA CYS A 198 -11.06 10.74 -4.36
C CYS A 198 -11.19 9.24 -4.69
N GLN A 199 -12.11 8.87 -5.59
CA GLN A 199 -12.25 7.48 -6.03
C GLN A 199 -10.98 6.98 -6.74
N ARG A 200 -10.39 7.82 -7.60
CA ARG A 200 -9.11 7.53 -8.27
C ARG A 200 -7.99 7.42 -7.25
N GLY A 201 -7.92 8.29 -6.25
CA GLY A 201 -6.97 8.18 -5.13
C GLY A 201 -7.04 6.82 -4.43
N TRP A 202 -8.25 6.32 -4.14
CA TRP A 202 -8.44 4.99 -3.55
C TRP A 202 -8.06 3.85 -4.51
N ARG A 203 -8.30 3.99 -5.82
CA ARG A 203 -7.87 3.01 -6.83
C ARG A 203 -6.34 2.93 -6.90
N LEU A 204 -5.66 4.08 -6.93
CA LEU A 204 -4.20 4.14 -6.89
C LEU A 204 -3.65 3.52 -5.60
N PHE A 205 -4.28 3.83 -4.47
CA PHE A 205 -3.93 3.26 -3.17
C PHE A 205 -4.00 1.72 -3.22
N SER A 206 -5.05 1.15 -3.82
CA SER A 206 -5.21 -0.30 -3.97
C SER A 206 -4.10 -0.99 -4.77
N ILE A 207 -3.49 -0.25 -5.71
CA ILE A 207 -2.31 -0.72 -6.46
C ILE A 207 -1.09 -0.68 -5.53
N VAL A 208 -0.79 0.45 -4.91
CA VAL A 208 0.42 0.61 -4.08
C VAL A 208 0.47 -0.42 -2.93
N VAL A 209 -0.65 -0.65 -2.22
CA VAL A 209 -0.71 -1.64 -1.14
C VAL A 209 -0.55 -3.09 -1.58
N ALA A 210 -0.72 -3.40 -2.87
CA ALA A 210 -0.47 -4.73 -3.42
C ALA A 210 1.02 -4.98 -3.71
N TYR A 211 1.84 -3.92 -3.72
CA TYR A 211 3.25 -4.00 -4.12
C TYR A 211 4.20 -3.89 -2.94
N PHE A 212 3.97 -2.94 -2.04
CA PHE A 212 4.97 -2.54 -1.07
C PHE A 212 4.47 -2.67 0.36
N GLU A 213 5.30 -3.21 1.22
CA GLU A 213 5.14 -3.03 2.65
C GLU A 213 5.52 -1.59 3.04
N CYS A 214 4.87 -1.05 4.08
CA CYS A 214 5.32 0.15 4.76
C CYS A 214 6.28 -0.22 5.90
N SER A 215 6.95 0.77 6.49
CA SER A 215 7.77 0.55 7.68
C SER A 215 6.92 0.11 8.89
N ASP A 216 7.56 -0.50 9.88
CA ASP A 216 6.92 -0.83 11.16
C ASP A 216 6.44 0.42 11.92
N ALA A 217 7.07 1.58 11.69
CA ALA A 217 6.65 2.85 12.29
C ALA A 217 5.30 3.32 11.73
N LEU A 218 5.09 3.21 10.41
CA LEU A 218 3.85 3.63 9.76
C LEU A 218 2.75 2.57 9.83
N LYS A 219 3.11 1.28 9.84
CA LYS A 219 2.21 0.11 9.83
C LYS A 219 0.97 0.25 10.73
N PRO A 220 1.08 0.53 12.04
CA PRO A 220 -0.09 0.62 12.91
C PRO A 220 -1.06 1.75 12.51
N TYR A 221 -0.56 2.85 11.94
CA TYR A 221 -1.37 3.98 11.51
C TYR A 221 -2.03 3.73 10.15
N LEU A 222 -1.30 3.10 9.22
CA LEU A 222 -1.81 2.72 7.91
C LEU A 222 -2.95 1.69 8.04
N PHE A 223 -2.75 0.63 8.83
CA PHE A 223 -3.80 -0.36 9.10
C PHE A 223 -5.04 0.31 9.69
N LYS A 224 -4.87 1.13 10.74
CA LYS A 224 -6.00 1.79 11.39
C LYS A 224 -6.75 2.73 10.45
N TYR A 225 -6.04 3.43 9.57
CA TYR A 225 -6.65 4.29 8.55
C TYR A 225 -7.50 3.49 7.56
N LEU A 226 -6.96 2.41 7.00
CA LEU A 226 -7.67 1.54 6.06
C LEU A 226 -8.86 0.85 6.72
N GLU A 227 -8.72 0.35 7.95
CA GLU A 227 -9.81 -0.26 8.72
C GLU A 227 -10.95 0.72 8.98
N THR A 228 -10.61 1.94 9.41
CA THR A 228 -11.62 2.99 9.66
C THR A 228 -12.37 3.36 8.39
N ALA A 229 -11.68 3.39 7.23
CA ALA A 229 -12.31 3.67 5.95
C ALA A 229 -13.12 2.47 5.41
N ALA A 230 -12.64 1.25 5.59
CA ALA A 230 -13.22 0.02 5.04
C ALA A 230 -14.45 -0.48 5.80
N TYR A 231 -14.45 -0.35 7.13
CA TYR A 231 -15.52 -0.88 7.98
C TYR A 231 -16.69 0.10 8.18
N ASP A 232 -16.50 1.39 7.95
CA ASP A 232 -17.59 2.37 7.98
C ASP A 232 -18.36 2.39 6.64
N LYS A 233 -19.44 1.59 6.57
CA LYS A 233 -20.31 1.47 5.38
C LYS A 233 -20.94 2.80 4.93
N ARG A 234 -20.94 3.85 5.77
CA ARG A 234 -21.47 5.18 5.41
C ARG A 234 -20.50 5.99 4.54
N ARG A 235 -19.24 5.58 4.47
CA ARG A 235 -18.23 6.25 3.63
C ARG A 235 -18.39 5.80 2.18
N ALA A 236 -18.41 6.77 1.26
CA ALA A 236 -18.59 6.53 -0.18
C ALA A 236 -17.61 5.50 -0.79
N TYR A 237 -16.42 5.36 -0.22
CA TYR A 237 -15.33 4.53 -0.78
C TYR A 237 -14.99 3.30 0.08
N HIS A 238 -15.88 2.90 1.01
CA HIS A 238 -15.58 1.80 1.93
C HIS A 238 -15.24 0.48 1.20
N GLY A 239 -15.84 0.22 0.03
CA GLY A 239 -15.57 -0.96 -0.79
C GLY A 239 -14.13 -1.00 -1.32
N THR A 240 -13.64 0.09 -1.91
CA THR A 240 -12.25 0.17 -2.40
C THR A 240 -11.26 0.20 -1.23
N ALA A 241 -11.61 0.83 -0.11
CA ALA A 241 -10.80 0.78 1.10
C ALA A 241 -10.67 -0.66 1.66
N MET A 242 -11.73 -1.47 1.56
CA MET A 242 -11.68 -2.89 1.92
C MET A 242 -10.71 -3.67 1.03
N VAL A 243 -10.69 -3.38 -0.27
CA VAL A 243 -9.70 -3.96 -1.19
C VAL A 243 -8.29 -3.57 -0.77
N CYS A 244 -8.06 -2.29 -0.43
CA CYS A 244 -6.75 -1.85 0.05
C CYS A 244 -6.31 -2.59 1.32
N LEU A 245 -7.24 -2.76 2.28
CA LEU A 245 -6.95 -3.47 3.53
C LEU A 245 -6.63 -4.95 3.29
N GLN A 246 -7.38 -5.64 2.43
CA GLN A 246 -7.13 -7.04 2.07
C GLN A 246 -5.78 -7.19 1.36
N ASN A 247 -5.49 -6.30 0.40
CA ASN A 247 -4.23 -6.30 -0.33
C ASN A 247 -3.05 -6.07 0.62
N LEU A 248 -3.13 -5.08 1.53
CA LEU A 248 -2.07 -4.80 2.49
C LEU A 248 -1.80 -6.01 3.41
N ARG A 249 -2.83 -6.70 3.89
CA ARG A 249 -2.67 -7.93 4.70
C ARG A 249 -1.93 -9.01 3.94
N LYS A 250 -2.25 -9.22 2.66
CA LYS A 250 -1.56 -10.19 1.81
C LYS A 250 -0.13 -9.76 1.50
N THR A 251 0.11 -8.48 1.25
CA THR A 251 1.45 -7.94 1.01
C THR A 251 2.36 -8.22 2.20
N PHE A 252 1.92 -7.97 3.43
CA PHE A 252 2.70 -8.31 4.63
C PHE A 252 2.82 -9.82 4.90
N LYS A 253 1.87 -10.64 4.42
CA LYS A 253 1.92 -12.10 4.59
C LYS A 253 2.84 -12.78 3.58
N TYR A 254 2.92 -12.25 2.35
CA TYR A 254 3.56 -12.90 1.20
C TYR A 254 4.66 -12.05 0.54
N GLY A 255 5.04 -10.90 1.11
CA GLY A 255 6.15 -10.07 0.63
C GLY A 255 5.86 -9.19 -0.60
N GLY A 256 4.58 -8.96 -0.92
CA GLY A 256 4.11 -8.10 -2.01
C GLY A 256 4.45 -8.59 -3.43
N ARG A 257 3.95 -7.88 -4.44
CA ARG A 257 4.26 -8.20 -5.84
C ARG A 257 5.68 -7.82 -6.21
N LYS A 258 6.36 -8.73 -6.92
CA LYS A 258 7.71 -8.50 -7.47
C LYS A 258 7.68 -7.92 -8.89
N ASN A 259 6.65 -8.26 -9.67
CA ASN A 259 6.49 -7.81 -11.06
C ASN A 259 5.50 -6.66 -11.16
N VAL A 260 5.85 -5.61 -11.91
CA VAL A 260 5.01 -4.43 -12.17
C VAL A 260 3.73 -4.84 -12.94
N PRO A 261 2.56 -4.22 -12.71
CA PRO A 261 1.33 -4.68 -13.34
C PRO A 261 1.37 -4.34 -14.83
N SER A 262 0.61 -5.10 -15.63
CA SER A 262 0.49 -4.80 -17.06
C SER A 262 -0.37 -3.54 -17.28
N ILE A 263 -0.25 -2.95 -18.48
CA ILE A 263 -1.04 -1.78 -18.87
C ILE A 263 -2.54 -2.09 -18.76
N GLU A 264 -2.96 -3.28 -19.14
CA GLU A 264 -4.35 -3.73 -19.07
C GLU A 264 -4.83 -3.87 -17.63
N GLU A 265 -3.96 -4.35 -16.74
CA GLU A 265 -4.27 -4.48 -15.31
C GLU A 265 -4.44 -3.09 -14.67
N ILE A 266 -3.52 -2.17 -14.93
CA ILE A 266 -3.61 -0.79 -14.43
C ILE A 266 -4.88 -0.14 -14.97
N SER A 267 -5.12 -0.22 -16.27
CA SER A 267 -6.32 0.34 -16.92
C SER A 267 -7.61 -0.26 -16.36
N ALA A 268 -7.61 -1.56 -16.02
CA ALA A 268 -8.75 -2.22 -15.39
C ALA A 268 -9.02 -1.67 -13.98
N ILE A 269 -7.99 -1.56 -13.13
CA ILE A 269 -8.12 -1.02 -11.77
C ILE A 269 -8.52 0.45 -11.81
N SER A 270 -7.95 1.25 -12.73
CA SER A 270 -8.31 2.64 -12.97
C SER A 270 -9.77 2.80 -13.41
N ALA A 271 -10.32 1.83 -14.15
CA ALA A 271 -11.74 1.75 -14.50
C ALA A 271 -12.63 1.18 -13.38
N GLY A 272 -12.06 0.76 -12.24
CA GLY A 272 -12.78 0.21 -11.10
C GLY A 272 -13.00 -1.31 -11.11
N ARG A 273 -12.38 -2.02 -12.05
CA ARG A 273 -12.37 -3.49 -12.07
C ARG A 273 -11.25 -3.98 -11.17
N ASN A 274 -11.60 -4.71 -10.11
CA ASN A 274 -10.66 -5.25 -9.12
C ASN A 274 -10.50 -6.78 -9.21
N SER A 275 -11.06 -7.39 -10.25
CA SER A 275 -10.96 -8.82 -10.52
C SER A 275 -10.87 -9.09 -12.02
N LYS A 276 -10.13 -10.14 -12.38
CA LYS A 276 -10.02 -10.69 -13.73
C LYS A 276 -10.61 -12.09 -13.71
N ARG A 277 -11.54 -12.35 -14.63
CA ARG A 277 -12.05 -13.72 -14.86
C ARG A 277 -10.97 -14.52 -15.55
N GLN A 278 -10.46 -15.55 -14.89
CA GLN A 278 -9.39 -16.39 -15.40
C GLN A 278 -9.88 -17.83 -15.52
N ILE A 279 -9.61 -18.44 -16.68
CA ILE A 279 -9.92 -19.85 -16.94
C ILE A 279 -8.72 -20.69 -16.47
N TYR A 280 -9.01 -21.70 -15.64
CA TYR A 280 -8.10 -22.75 -15.19
C TYR A 280 -8.56 -24.08 -15.78
N ARG A 281 -7.67 -24.81 -16.46
CA ARG A 281 -8.01 -26.11 -17.07
C ARG A 281 -7.58 -27.24 -16.15
N LEU A 282 -8.54 -28.05 -15.74
CA LEU A 282 -8.32 -29.26 -14.97
C LEU A 282 -7.98 -30.44 -15.89
N PRO A 283 -7.31 -31.48 -15.38
CA PRO A 283 -7.10 -32.68 -16.16
C PRO A 283 -8.43 -33.32 -16.55
N GLY A 284 -8.46 -33.95 -17.72
CA GLY A 284 -9.71 -34.40 -18.35
C GLY A 284 -10.43 -33.33 -19.17
N GLY A 285 -9.80 -32.16 -19.39
CA GLY A 285 -10.31 -31.13 -20.30
C GLY A 285 -11.42 -30.24 -19.72
N THR A 286 -11.71 -30.37 -18.43
CA THR A 286 -12.70 -29.52 -17.74
C THR A 286 -12.12 -28.14 -17.48
N GLU A 287 -12.93 -27.10 -17.62
CA GLU A 287 -12.52 -25.72 -17.35
C GLU A 287 -13.25 -25.14 -16.14
N ARG A 288 -12.55 -24.34 -15.34
CA ARG A 288 -13.12 -23.57 -14.23
C ARG A 288 -12.77 -22.10 -14.38
N VAL A 289 -13.77 -21.24 -14.20
CA VAL A 289 -13.57 -19.78 -14.22
C VAL A 289 -13.45 -19.29 -12.79
N ILE A 290 -12.30 -18.74 -12.43
CA ILE A 290 -12.03 -18.17 -11.11
C ILE A 290 -11.70 -16.69 -11.26
N ASN A 291 -12.19 -15.87 -10.33
CA ASN A 291 -11.90 -14.45 -10.29
C ASN A 291 -10.58 -14.20 -9.57
N THR A 292 -9.56 -13.81 -10.32
CA THR A 292 -8.24 -13.45 -9.77
C THR A 292 -8.16 -11.96 -9.47
N LYS A 293 -7.42 -11.60 -8.44
CA LYS A 293 -7.14 -10.22 -8.03
C LYS A 293 -5.64 -9.97 -8.15
N SER A 294 -5.23 -8.71 -8.02
CA SER A 294 -3.83 -8.31 -8.08
C SER A 294 -2.95 -8.96 -7.01
N THR A 295 -3.49 -9.34 -5.86
CA THR A 295 -2.78 -10.04 -4.77
C THR A 295 -3.16 -11.52 -4.65
N THR A 296 -3.75 -12.12 -5.68
CA THR A 296 -4.06 -13.55 -5.67
C THR A 296 -2.76 -14.35 -5.78
N VAL A 297 -2.54 -15.26 -4.82
CA VAL A 297 -1.42 -16.20 -4.82
C VAL A 297 -1.88 -17.58 -5.31
N VAL A 298 -0.93 -18.44 -5.68
CA VAL A 298 -1.20 -19.82 -6.14
C VAL A 298 -2.06 -20.59 -5.13
N GLN A 299 -1.76 -20.44 -3.85
CA GLN A 299 -2.52 -21.06 -2.76
C GLN A 299 -4.02 -20.69 -2.79
N ASP A 300 -4.37 -19.42 -3.03
CA ASP A 300 -5.78 -18.99 -3.08
C ASP A 300 -6.55 -19.74 -4.19
N ILE A 301 -5.86 -19.99 -5.32
CA ILE A 301 -6.46 -20.67 -6.46
C ILE A 301 -6.63 -22.16 -6.17
N ILE A 302 -5.63 -22.78 -5.55
CA ILE A 302 -5.70 -24.18 -5.15
C ILE A 302 -6.86 -24.37 -4.17
N GLU A 303 -6.95 -23.54 -3.14
CA GLU A 303 -8.06 -23.58 -2.16
C GLU A 303 -9.43 -23.43 -2.82
N GLU A 304 -9.58 -22.49 -3.77
CA GLU A 304 -10.84 -22.28 -4.50
C GLU A 304 -11.18 -23.49 -5.39
N ILE A 305 -10.20 -24.04 -6.12
CA ILE A 305 -10.38 -25.24 -6.96
C ILE A 305 -10.75 -26.45 -6.10
N CYS A 306 -10.03 -26.70 -5.02
CA CYS A 306 -10.30 -27.81 -4.10
C CYS A 306 -11.69 -27.70 -3.48
N THR A 307 -12.11 -26.48 -3.10
CA THR A 307 -13.47 -26.21 -2.63
C THR A 307 -14.52 -26.59 -3.68
N ILE A 308 -14.31 -26.19 -4.94
CA ILE A 308 -15.21 -26.52 -6.07
C ILE A 308 -15.25 -28.04 -6.34
N LEU A 309 -14.11 -28.73 -6.18
CA LEU A 309 -13.99 -30.18 -6.35
C LEU A 309 -14.43 -30.97 -5.10
N ASN A 310 -14.86 -30.28 -4.05
CA ASN A 310 -15.22 -30.86 -2.75
C ASN A 310 -14.09 -31.68 -2.10
N VAL A 311 -12.84 -31.31 -2.37
CA VAL A 311 -11.65 -31.78 -1.65
C VAL A 311 -11.52 -30.96 -0.37
N ARG A 312 -11.72 -31.60 0.77
CA ARG A 312 -11.74 -30.93 2.10
C ARG A 312 -10.55 -31.28 2.98
N ASN A 313 -9.81 -32.32 2.63
CA ASN A 313 -8.65 -32.77 3.38
C ASN A 313 -7.44 -31.91 3.01
N GLN A 314 -6.81 -31.29 4.01
CA GLN A 314 -5.66 -30.41 3.80
C GLN A 314 -4.50 -31.12 3.12
N LEU A 315 -4.23 -32.37 3.49
CA LEU A 315 -3.14 -33.17 2.92
C LEU A 315 -3.37 -33.46 1.43
N GLU A 316 -4.62 -33.69 1.03
CA GLU A 316 -4.98 -33.88 -0.37
C GLU A 316 -4.85 -32.58 -1.17
N MET A 317 -5.13 -31.42 -0.56
CA MET A 317 -4.94 -30.13 -1.24
C MET A 317 -3.46 -29.83 -1.50
N GLU A 318 -2.55 -30.29 -0.63
CA GLU A 318 -1.10 -30.13 -0.82
C GLU A 318 -0.57 -30.89 -2.06
N GLU A 319 -1.32 -31.86 -2.58
CA GLU A 319 -0.98 -32.57 -3.82
C GLU A 319 -1.32 -31.76 -5.09
N PHE A 320 -2.05 -30.64 -4.96
CA PHE A 320 -2.40 -29.78 -6.09
C PHE A 320 -1.28 -28.78 -6.39
N SER A 321 -1.07 -28.52 -7.68
CA SER A 321 -0.15 -27.50 -8.16
C SER A 321 -0.68 -26.84 -9.43
N LEU A 322 -0.20 -25.62 -9.71
CA LEU A 322 -0.54 -24.88 -10.92
C LEU A 322 0.62 -24.91 -11.90
N TYR A 323 0.30 -25.17 -13.18
CA TYR A 323 1.28 -25.10 -14.26
C TYR A 323 0.90 -24.01 -15.27
N CYS A 324 1.91 -23.34 -15.81
CA CYS A 324 1.76 -22.46 -16.94
C CYS A 324 2.14 -23.25 -18.21
N ILE A 325 1.21 -23.47 -19.15
CA ILE A 325 1.56 -24.04 -20.46
C ILE A 325 1.80 -22.87 -21.42
N VAL A 326 3.03 -22.76 -21.89
CA VAL A 326 3.39 -21.82 -22.96
C VAL A 326 3.46 -22.67 -24.23
N GLU A 327 2.66 -22.35 -25.24
CA GLU A 327 2.69 -23.10 -26.51
C GLU A 327 4.13 -23.17 -27.04
N GLY A 328 4.68 -24.39 -27.11
CA GLY A 328 6.01 -24.67 -27.68
C GLY A 328 7.11 -25.08 -26.70
N VAL A 329 7.00 -24.89 -25.38
CA VAL A 329 8.02 -25.37 -24.41
C VAL A 329 7.37 -25.70 -23.06
N PHE A 330 7.52 -26.95 -22.58
CA PHE A 330 7.30 -27.29 -21.17
C PHE A 330 8.38 -26.58 -20.34
N LEU A 331 8.04 -25.49 -19.66
CA LEU A 331 8.93 -24.85 -18.69
C LEU A 331 8.49 -25.13 -17.25
N ARG A 332 9.53 -25.18 -16.40
CA ARG A 332 9.64 -25.85 -15.11
C ARG A 332 8.59 -25.46 -14.06
N THR A 333 8.40 -26.40 -13.14
CA THR A 333 7.73 -26.29 -11.84
C THR A 333 8.04 -24.98 -11.12
N PHE A 334 7.00 -24.25 -10.72
CA PHE A 334 7.10 -23.24 -9.67
C PHE A 334 6.81 -23.93 -8.34
N SER A 335 7.86 -24.21 -7.59
CA SER A 335 7.78 -24.57 -6.17
C SER A 335 8.44 -23.44 -5.37
N ASP A 336 7.69 -22.99 -4.35
CA ASP A 336 7.92 -21.94 -3.36
C ASP A 336 7.52 -20.50 -3.71
#